data_AF-A0A0R2CY57-F1
#
_entry.id   AF-A0A0R2CY57-F1
#
_cell.length_a   1.000
_cell.length_b   1.000
_cell.length_c   1.000
_cell.angle_alpha   90.00
_cell.angle_beta   90.00
_cell.angle_gamma   90.00
#
_symmetry.space_group_name_H-M   'P 1'
#
loop_
_entity.id
_entity.type
_entity.pdbx_description
1 polymer ?
#
loop_
_entity_poly.entity_id
_entity_poly.type
_entity_poly.pdbx_seq_one_letter_code
_entity_poly.pdbx_strand_id
1 'polypeptide(L)'
;MHTKSLKGLVIPLVSVLAGFIVGAILMLIFGYDPIQNYQNLLIGSLGGIYSIGETLRNMISLILTALGFAVASKAGFFNIGGPGQYLIGWFGAIVFTLKFSYLPAILLIIGALLCGALAGGIWSMIAGILRAYFGTSEVITTIMLNYIILYVVNFAVKSWLASKGSDSSPNIVSKANLNTEFLQHITDNSTFNWGFFIALAVVGLVWFYFNKTKSGFEIQAVGLNESASQYSGISVKKTIIIAMLISGLLAGLGGAIDGLGNYENISVSNNLPNVGYNGMAVALLAAENPIGIVFAALLFSALQIGGLSISVYSNTPSEIVDIVIASIIFFVGIKYAFEIMVKKGWFKGKNKARKGGAK
;
A
#
# COMPACT_ATOMS: atom_id res chain seq x y z
N MET A 1 -28.91 -0.93 -19.40
CA MET A 1 -28.19 -0.85 -18.12
C MET A 1 -27.28 -2.06 -17.81
N HIS A 2 -27.22 -3.12 -18.65
CA HIS A 2 -26.45 -4.35 -18.35
C HIS A 2 -25.11 -4.56 -19.09
N THR A 3 -24.73 -3.72 -20.06
CA THR A 3 -23.52 -3.95 -20.90
C THR A 3 -22.24 -3.25 -20.41
N LYS A 4 -22.30 -2.43 -19.35
CA LYS A 4 -21.11 -1.83 -18.71
C LYS A 4 -20.36 -2.80 -17.78
N SER A 5 -21.04 -3.82 -17.24
CA SER A 5 -20.46 -4.75 -16.25
C SER A 5 -19.46 -5.73 -16.87
N LEU A 6 -19.79 -6.38 -18.01
CA LEU A 6 -18.87 -7.34 -18.65
C LEU A 6 -17.57 -6.67 -19.14
N LYS A 7 -17.63 -5.47 -19.72
CA LYS A 7 -16.42 -4.74 -20.14
C LYS A 7 -15.57 -4.28 -18.96
N GLY A 8 -16.18 -4.06 -17.79
CA GLY A 8 -15.49 -3.62 -16.57
C GLY A 8 -14.61 -4.69 -15.93
N LEU A 9 -14.96 -5.97 -16.07
CA LEU A 9 -14.21 -7.12 -15.53
C LEU A 9 -13.24 -7.74 -16.53
N VAL A 10 -13.58 -7.77 -17.82
CA VAL A 10 -12.73 -8.36 -18.86
C VAL A 10 -11.38 -7.65 -18.97
N ILE A 11 -11.35 -6.31 -18.85
CA ILE A 11 -10.11 -5.55 -19.02
C ILE A 11 -9.10 -5.83 -17.89
N PRO A 12 -9.48 -5.75 -16.59
CA PRO A 12 -8.60 -6.20 -15.51
C PRO A 12 -8.10 -7.63 -15.68
N LEU A 13 -8.97 -8.56 -16.09
CA LEU A 13 -8.61 -9.96 -16.25
C LEU A 13 -7.57 -10.16 -17.38
N VAL A 14 -7.76 -9.47 -18.51
CA VAL A 14 -6.82 -9.48 -19.63
C VAL A 14 -5.49 -8.85 -19.23
N SER A 15 -5.50 -7.75 -18.47
CA SER A 15 -4.29 -7.10 -17.95
C SER A 15 -3.50 -8.01 -17.01
N VAL A 16 -4.19 -8.73 -16.12
CA VAL A 16 -3.58 -9.74 -15.23
C VAL A 16 -2.95 -10.86 -16.05
N LEU A 17 -3.70 -11.45 -16.99
CA LEU A 17 -3.19 -12.53 -17.84
C LEU A 17 -2.00 -12.09 -18.70
N ALA A 18 -2.04 -10.87 -19.27
CA ALA A 18 -0.91 -10.31 -20.01
C ALA A 18 0.33 -10.18 -19.12
N GLY A 19 0.17 -9.74 -17.86
CA GLY A 19 1.23 -9.71 -16.86
C GLY A 19 1.87 -11.07 -16.62
N PHE A 20 1.05 -12.11 -16.41
CA PHE A 20 1.53 -13.50 -16.26
C PHE A 20 2.22 -14.02 -17.54
N ILE A 21 1.72 -13.68 -18.73
CA ILE A 21 2.36 -14.11 -19.98
C ILE A 21 3.74 -13.47 -20.13
N VAL A 22 3.87 -12.16 -19.88
CA VAL A 22 5.16 -11.48 -19.97
C VAL A 22 6.13 -11.96 -18.89
N GLY A 23 5.65 -12.18 -17.66
CA GLY A 23 6.44 -12.81 -16.61
C GLY A 23 6.96 -14.19 -17.01
N ALA A 24 6.13 -15.02 -17.66
CA ALA A 24 6.53 -16.33 -18.15
C ALA A 24 7.62 -16.23 -19.24
N ILE A 25 7.45 -15.31 -20.19
CA ILE A 25 8.44 -15.07 -21.24
C ILE A 25 9.79 -14.65 -20.63
N LEU A 26 9.77 -13.76 -19.64
CA LEU A 26 10.99 -13.33 -18.95
C LEU A 26 11.68 -14.50 -18.24
N MET A 27 10.93 -15.32 -17.49
CA MET A 27 11.49 -16.49 -16.83
C MET A 27 12.14 -17.46 -17.83
N LEU A 28 11.50 -17.71 -18.97
CA LEU A 28 12.07 -18.55 -20.04
C LEU A 28 13.37 -17.98 -20.62
N ILE A 29 13.45 -16.66 -20.82
CA ILE A 29 14.67 -16.00 -21.32
C ILE A 29 15.85 -16.21 -20.37
N PHE A 30 15.59 -16.18 -19.06
CA PHE A 30 16.61 -16.40 -18.03
C PHE A 30 16.80 -17.88 -17.66
N GLY A 31 16.12 -18.81 -18.34
CA GLY A 31 16.29 -20.25 -18.15
C GLY A 31 15.53 -20.86 -16.97
N TYR A 32 14.51 -20.18 -16.44
CA TYR A 32 13.67 -20.67 -15.34
C TYR A 32 12.32 -21.15 -15.85
N ASP A 33 11.79 -22.22 -15.24
CA ASP A 33 10.47 -22.78 -15.58
C ASP A 33 9.34 -21.89 -15.03
N PRO A 34 8.54 -21.24 -15.91
CA PRO A 34 7.43 -20.41 -15.47
C PRO A 34 6.33 -21.17 -14.73
N ILE A 35 6.07 -22.42 -15.13
CA ILE A 35 4.96 -23.21 -14.59
C ILE A 35 5.28 -23.58 -13.16
N GLN A 36 6.49 -24.09 -12.91
CA GLN A 36 6.96 -24.39 -11.56
C GLN A 36 6.95 -23.14 -10.68
N ASN A 37 7.45 -22.01 -11.19
CA ASN A 37 7.50 -20.77 -10.43
C ASN A 37 6.11 -20.20 -10.12
N TYR A 38 5.14 -20.29 -11.02
CA TYR A 38 3.77 -19.88 -10.72
C TYR A 38 3.04 -20.84 -9.78
N GLN A 39 3.32 -22.15 -9.83
CA GLN A 39 2.84 -23.08 -8.83
C GLN A 39 3.40 -22.73 -7.44
N ASN A 40 4.71 -22.49 -7.35
CA ASN A 40 5.37 -22.07 -6.10
C ASN A 40 4.81 -20.75 -5.58
N LEU A 41 4.47 -19.81 -6.46
CA LEU A 41 3.82 -18.55 -6.09
C LEU A 41 2.44 -18.79 -5.45
N LEU A 42 1.62 -19.63 -6.08
CA LEU A 42 0.28 -19.94 -5.59
C LEU A 42 0.32 -20.74 -4.28
N ILE A 43 1.24 -21.69 -4.17
CA ILE A 43 1.45 -22.46 -2.95
C ILE A 43 1.97 -21.54 -1.83
N GLY A 44 2.92 -20.66 -2.15
CA GLY A 44 3.50 -19.71 -1.21
C GLY A 44 2.52 -18.71 -0.62
N SER A 45 1.50 -18.32 -1.40
CA SER A 45 0.48 -17.35 -0.99
C SER A 45 -0.80 -17.98 -0.43
N LEU A 46 -1.26 -19.10 -1.01
CA LEU A 46 -2.57 -19.72 -0.72
C LEU A 46 -2.50 -21.23 -0.41
N GLY A 47 -1.33 -21.85 -0.49
CA GLY A 47 -1.18 -23.31 -0.39
C GLY A 47 -1.37 -23.89 1.01
N GLY A 48 -1.27 -23.05 2.06
CA GLY A 48 -1.43 -23.47 3.44
C GLY A 48 -2.01 -22.36 4.32
N ILE A 49 -2.48 -22.73 5.50
CA ILE A 49 -3.14 -21.79 6.43
C ILE A 49 -2.15 -20.72 6.93
N TYR A 50 -0.87 -21.09 7.09
CA TYR A 50 0.24 -20.17 7.37
C TYR A 50 0.42 -19.14 6.25
N SER A 51 0.53 -19.59 5.01
CA SER A 51 0.68 -18.73 3.82
C SER A 51 -0.48 -17.75 3.64
N ILE A 52 -1.71 -18.23 3.89
CA ILE A 52 -2.90 -17.37 3.88
C ILE A 52 -2.78 -16.33 5.00
N GLY A 53 -2.38 -16.73 6.21
CA GLY A 53 -2.14 -15.82 7.33
C GLY A 53 -1.12 -14.72 7.02
N GLU A 54 0.02 -15.07 6.41
CA GLU A 54 1.05 -14.11 5.97
C GLU A 54 0.56 -13.19 4.86
N THR A 55 -0.19 -13.74 3.89
CA THR A 55 -0.80 -12.96 2.81
C THR A 55 -1.80 -11.95 3.36
N LEU A 56 -2.66 -12.36 4.31
CA LEU A 56 -3.62 -11.46 4.94
C LEU A 56 -2.93 -10.43 5.83
N ARG A 57 -1.82 -10.77 6.50
CA ARG A 57 -1.01 -9.82 7.27
C ARG A 57 -0.40 -8.74 6.39
N ASN A 58 0.33 -9.13 5.35
CA ASN A 58 0.99 -8.15 4.47
C ASN A 58 -0.03 -7.26 3.73
N MET A 59 -1.25 -7.77 3.52
CA MET A 59 -2.36 -6.98 2.97
C MET A 59 -2.75 -5.81 3.88
N ILE A 60 -2.60 -5.91 5.21
CA ILE A 60 -3.01 -4.89 6.18
C ILE A 60 -2.35 -3.55 5.87
N SER A 61 -1.02 -3.55 5.78
CA SER A 61 -0.25 -2.32 5.54
C SER A 61 -0.45 -1.79 4.13
N LEU A 62 -0.61 -2.67 3.14
CA LEU A 62 -0.95 -2.28 1.77
C LEU A 62 -2.31 -1.57 1.70
N ILE A 63 -3.33 -2.05 2.42
CA ILE A 63 -4.64 -1.38 2.50
C ILE A 63 -4.48 0.03 3.07
N LEU A 64 -3.77 0.17 4.19
CA LEU A 64 -3.65 1.43 4.90
C LEU A 64 -2.83 2.47 4.13
N THR A 65 -1.70 2.08 3.55
CA THR A 65 -0.89 2.97 2.70
C THR A 65 -1.62 3.33 1.40
N ALA A 66 -2.37 2.39 0.80
CA ALA A 66 -3.20 2.65 -0.37
C ALA A 66 -4.36 3.60 -0.09
N LEU A 67 -5.07 3.44 1.04
CA LEU A 67 -6.10 4.38 1.47
C LEU A 67 -5.52 5.78 1.70
N GLY A 68 -4.32 5.86 2.30
CA GLY A 68 -3.60 7.12 2.45
C GLY A 68 -3.37 7.80 1.11
N PHE A 69 -2.77 7.08 0.16
CA PHE A 69 -2.56 7.59 -1.20
C PHE A 69 -3.88 7.99 -1.88
N ALA A 70 -4.93 7.18 -1.77
CA ALA A 70 -6.23 7.48 -2.37
C ALA A 70 -6.85 8.77 -1.82
N VAL A 71 -6.64 9.08 -0.53
CA VAL A 71 -7.10 10.34 0.06
C VAL A 71 -6.37 11.55 -0.55
N ALA A 72 -5.05 11.47 -0.70
CA ALA A 72 -4.26 12.52 -1.33
C ALA A 72 -4.62 12.69 -2.82
N SER A 73 -4.79 11.59 -3.54
CA SER A 73 -5.14 11.59 -4.97
C SER A 73 -6.52 12.22 -5.22
N LYS A 74 -7.51 11.92 -4.36
CA LYS A 74 -8.83 12.58 -4.39
C LYS A 74 -8.79 14.09 -4.13
N ALA A 75 -7.75 14.58 -3.46
CA ALA A 75 -7.51 16.01 -3.26
C ALA A 75 -6.79 16.67 -4.45
N GLY A 76 -6.39 15.89 -5.47
CA GLY A 76 -5.66 16.37 -6.66
C GLY A 76 -4.14 16.24 -6.55
N PHE A 77 -3.60 15.50 -5.57
CA PHE A 77 -2.17 15.43 -5.28
C PHE A 77 -1.63 14.00 -5.28
N PHE A 78 -0.40 13.83 -5.75
CA PHE A 78 0.31 12.56 -5.71
C PHE A 78 1.25 12.53 -4.50
N ASN A 79 0.78 11.97 -3.37
CA ASN A 79 1.62 11.80 -2.18
C ASN A 79 2.55 10.59 -2.32
N ILE A 80 3.78 10.83 -2.78
CA ILE A 80 4.84 9.80 -2.88
C ILE A 80 5.57 9.62 -1.52
N GLY A 81 5.16 10.35 -0.49
CA GLY A 81 5.72 10.34 0.87
C GLY A 81 5.29 9.16 1.75
N GLY A 82 4.47 8.25 1.22
CA GLY A 82 3.94 7.09 1.94
C GLY A 82 5.00 6.27 2.69
N PRO A 83 6.16 5.93 2.09
CA PRO A 83 7.22 5.18 2.77
C PRO A 83 7.77 5.87 4.02
N GLY A 84 8.00 7.19 3.94
CA GLY A 84 8.49 7.96 5.08
C GLY A 84 7.44 8.11 6.18
N GLN A 85 6.18 8.33 5.80
CA GLN A 85 5.03 8.42 6.72
C GLN A 85 4.79 7.09 7.45
N TYR A 86 4.93 5.98 6.73
CA TYR A 86 4.89 4.64 7.28
C TYR A 86 6.07 4.41 8.25
N LEU A 87 7.29 4.76 7.86
CA LEU A 87 8.49 4.56 8.68
C LEU A 87 8.43 5.34 10.01
N ILE A 88 8.03 6.61 9.97
CA ILE A 88 7.91 7.41 11.20
C ILE A 88 6.74 6.94 12.08
N GLY A 89 5.68 6.39 11.48
CA GLY A 89 4.59 5.76 12.22
C GLY A 89 5.02 4.48 12.93
N TRP A 90 5.79 3.62 12.25
CA TRP A 90 6.44 2.45 12.85
C TRP A 90 7.34 2.87 14.01
N PHE A 91 8.25 3.82 13.78
CA PHE A 91 9.15 4.34 14.82
C PHE A 91 8.37 4.90 16.02
N GLY A 92 7.34 5.71 15.78
CA GLY A 92 6.51 6.31 16.83
C GLY A 92 5.80 5.27 17.71
N ALA A 93 5.30 4.19 17.11
CA ALA A 93 4.67 3.09 17.84
C ALA A 93 5.69 2.34 18.72
N ILE A 94 6.88 2.05 18.20
CA ILE A 94 7.94 1.36 18.95
C ILE A 94 8.43 2.23 20.13
N VAL A 95 8.71 3.52 19.89
CA VAL A 95 9.15 4.43 20.95
C VAL A 95 8.12 4.53 22.07
N PHE A 96 6.83 4.65 21.71
CA PHE A 96 5.76 4.70 22.70
C PHE A 96 5.72 3.42 23.55
N THR A 97 5.72 2.26 22.89
CA THR A 97 5.64 0.97 23.57
C THR A 97 6.83 0.71 24.50
N LEU A 98 8.04 1.08 24.08
CA LEU A 98 9.24 0.92 24.90
C LEU A 98 9.25 1.87 26.11
N LYS A 99 8.84 3.13 25.91
CA LYS A 99 8.83 4.14 26.99
C LYS A 99 7.71 3.95 28.00
N PHE A 100 6.55 3.49 27.56
CA PHE A 100 5.35 3.32 28.38
C PHE A 100 5.04 1.84 28.66
N SER A 101 6.07 1.01 28.69
CA SER A 101 5.97 -0.45 28.90
C SER A 101 5.31 -0.85 30.22
N TYR A 102 5.12 0.06 31.17
CA TYR A 102 4.37 -0.17 32.41
C TYR A 102 2.84 -0.14 32.25
N LEU A 103 2.31 0.43 31.16
CA LEU A 103 0.86 0.52 30.94
C LEU A 103 0.21 -0.86 30.72
N PRO A 104 -1.11 -0.99 31.00
CA PRO A 104 -1.90 -2.16 30.61
C PRO A 104 -1.90 -2.39 29.09
N ALA A 105 -2.04 -3.64 28.65
CA ALA A 105 -1.96 -4.06 27.25
C ALA A 105 -2.81 -3.20 26.29
N ILE A 106 -4.10 -3.01 26.62
CA ILE A 106 -5.05 -2.29 25.78
C ILE A 106 -4.64 -0.81 25.59
N LEU A 107 -4.26 -0.14 26.68
CA LEU A 107 -3.81 1.26 26.62
C LEU A 107 -2.49 1.40 25.87
N LEU A 108 -1.61 0.42 26.01
CA LEU A 108 -0.33 0.39 25.31
C LEU A 108 -0.53 0.27 23.80
N ILE A 109 -1.38 -0.65 23.35
CA ILE A 109 -1.70 -0.84 21.93
C ILE A 109 -2.39 0.39 21.36
N ILE A 110 -3.46 0.90 22.00
CA ILE A 110 -4.19 2.08 21.51
C ILE A 110 -3.26 3.30 21.46
N GLY A 111 -2.47 3.51 22.52
CA GLY A 111 -1.51 4.62 22.58
C GLY A 111 -0.45 4.53 21.48
N ALA A 112 0.10 3.33 21.23
CA ALA A 112 1.10 3.11 20.19
C ALA A 112 0.52 3.34 18.78
N LEU A 113 -0.70 2.84 18.50
CA LEU A 113 -1.39 3.05 17.23
C LEU A 113 -1.69 4.54 16.99
N LEU A 114 -2.17 5.25 18.03
CA LEU A 114 -2.41 6.69 17.95
C LEU A 114 -1.13 7.48 17.75
N CYS A 115 -0.06 7.16 18.49
CA CYS A 115 1.24 7.82 18.33
C CYS A 115 1.82 7.58 16.93
N GLY A 116 1.76 6.36 16.41
CA GLY A 116 2.25 6.05 15.06
C GLY A 116 1.41 6.74 13.97
N ALA A 117 0.08 6.70 14.07
CA ALA A 117 -0.79 7.43 13.15
C ALA A 117 -0.49 8.93 13.18
N LEU A 118 -0.47 9.56 14.36
CA LEU A 118 -0.20 10.99 14.52
C LEU A 118 1.18 11.38 14.01
N ALA A 119 2.22 10.57 14.25
CA ALA A 119 3.55 10.82 13.75
C ALA A 119 3.58 10.84 12.21
N GLY A 120 2.96 9.85 11.55
CA GLY A 120 2.83 9.83 10.09
C GLY A 120 2.00 11.01 9.56
N GLY A 121 0.90 11.34 10.23
CA GLY A 121 0.03 12.46 9.89
C GLY A 121 0.74 13.81 9.96
N ILE A 122 1.40 14.10 11.09
CA ILE A 122 2.16 15.33 11.30
C ILE A 122 3.29 15.44 10.28
N TRP A 123 3.97 14.33 9.98
CA TRP A 123 5.04 14.32 8.97
C TRP A 123 4.52 14.66 7.57
N SER A 124 3.40 14.06 7.16
CA SER A 124 2.74 14.34 5.89
C SER A 124 2.22 15.78 5.82
N MET A 125 1.73 16.31 6.94
CA MET A 125 1.21 17.68 7.03
C MET A 125 2.26 18.73 6.65
N ILE A 126 3.56 18.47 6.89
CA ILE A 126 4.66 19.36 6.47
C ILE A 126 4.62 19.58 4.95
N ALA A 127 4.54 18.52 4.16
CA ALA A 127 4.40 18.62 2.70
C ALA A 127 3.10 19.36 2.30
N GLY A 128 2.00 19.10 3.01
CA GLY A 128 0.73 19.80 2.78
C GLY A 128 0.81 21.31 3.02
N ILE A 129 1.50 21.74 4.08
CA ILE A 129 1.73 23.16 4.39
C ILE A 129 2.62 23.79 3.33
N LEU A 130 3.72 23.12 2.96
CA LEU A 130 4.64 23.61 1.93
C LEU A 130 3.92 23.81 0.59
N ARG A 131 3.02 22.89 0.23
CA ARG A 131 2.18 23.02 -0.96
C ARG A 131 1.17 24.17 -0.82
N ALA A 132 0.40 24.18 0.26
CA ALA A 132 -0.72 25.10 0.45
C ALA A 132 -0.30 26.58 0.51
N TYR A 133 0.89 26.86 1.04
CA TYR A 133 1.38 28.23 1.20
C TYR A 133 2.37 28.66 0.13
N PHE A 134 3.23 27.76 -0.36
CA PHE A 134 4.32 28.10 -1.27
C PHE A 134 4.13 27.57 -2.69
N GLY A 135 3.05 26.81 -2.96
CA GLY A 135 2.79 26.26 -4.30
C GLY A 135 3.86 25.28 -4.77
N THR A 136 4.62 24.68 -3.86
CA THR A 136 5.70 23.75 -4.18
C THR A 136 5.16 22.46 -4.82
N SER A 137 5.99 21.75 -5.58
CA SER A 137 5.64 20.42 -6.08
C SER A 137 5.54 19.44 -4.91
N GLU A 138 4.35 18.88 -4.71
CA GLU A 138 4.06 17.85 -3.71
C GLU A 138 4.89 16.59 -3.94
N VAL A 139 5.18 16.26 -5.20
CA VAL A 139 5.98 15.09 -5.58
C VAL A 139 7.41 15.27 -5.09
N ILE A 140 8.04 16.41 -5.41
CA ILE A 140 9.42 16.68 -5.02
C ILE A 140 9.53 16.77 -3.49
N THR A 141 8.64 17.53 -2.85
CA THR A 141 8.69 17.72 -1.39
C THR A 141 8.50 16.42 -0.62
N THR A 142 7.55 15.57 -1.04
CA THR A 142 7.33 14.28 -0.38
C THR A 142 8.47 13.28 -0.60
N ILE A 143 9.09 13.24 -1.78
CA ILE A 143 10.27 12.42 -2.03
C ILE A 143 11.44 12.88 -1.15
N MET A 144 11.70 14.18 -1.07
CA MET A 144 12.78 14.72 -0.23
C MET A 144 12.53 14.43 1.26
N LEU A 145 11.29 14.58 1.73
CA LEU A 145 10.92 14.27 3.12
C LEU A 145 11.06 12.79 3.47
N ASN A 146 10.94 11.86 2.50
CA ASN A 146 11.20 10.44 2.75
C ASN A 146 12.66 10.20 3.15
N TYR A 147 13.62 10.80 2.44
CA TYR A 147 15.03 10.64 2.77
C TYR A 147 15.40 11.32 4.08
N ILE A 148 14.85 12.52 4.33
CA ILE A 148 15.04 13.21 5.61
C ILE A 148 14.59 12.30 6.76
N ILE A 149 13.40 11.71 6.67
CA ILE A 149 12.88 10.89 7.77
C ILE A 149 13.60 9.56 7.90
N LEU A 150 14.08 8.96 6.80
CA LEU A 150 14.92 7.77 6.84
C LEU A 150 16.16 8.01 7.72
N TYR A 151 16.89 9.09 7.46
CA TYR A 151 18.11 9.40 8.21
C TYR A 151 17.82 9.86 9.64
N VAL A 152 16.73 10.61 9.86
CA VAL A 152 16.30 11.02 11.22
C VAL A 152 15.93 9.80 12.06
N VAL A 153 15.14 8.86 11.52
CA VAL A 153 14.76 7.63 12.23
C VAL A 153 16.00 6.76 12.46
N ASN A 154 16.87 6.57 11.48
CA ASN A 154 18.10 5.80 11.66
C ASN A 154 18.99 6.38 12.77
N PHE A 155 19.16 7.71 12.78
CA PHE A 155 19.87 8.40 13.86
C PHE A 155 19.20 8.17 15.21
N ALA A 156 17.88 8.38 15.30
CA ALA A 156 17.13 8.22 16.53
C ALA A 156 17.16 6.78 17.06
N VAL A 157 17.05 5.78 16.20
CA VAL A 157 17.18 4.36 16.57
C VAL A 157 18.56 4.10 17.15
N LYS A 158 19.62 4.51 16.43
CA LYS A 158 21.01 4.27 16.86
C LYS A 158 21.40 5.04 18.13
N SER A 159 20.89 6.25 18.31
CA SER A 159 21.24 7.12 19.43
C SER A 159 20.38 6.90 20.68
N TRP A 160 19.08 6.58 20.52
CA TRP A 160 18.14 6.55 21.64
C TRP A 160 17.64 5.16 22.03
N LEU A 161 17.56 4.23 21.07
CA LEU A 161 16.89 2.94 21.28
C LEU A 161 17.87 1.77 21.28
N ALA A 162 18.88 1.79 20.41
CA ALA A 162 19.78 0.66 20.23
C ALA A 162 20.69 0.47 21.45
N SER A 163 20.86 -0.79 21.87
CA SER A 163 21.87 -1.15 22.86
C SER A 163 23.28 -0.94 22.31
N LYS A 164 24.29 -0.75 23.17
CA LYS A 164 25.70 -0.61 22.73
C LYS A 164 26.11 -1.78 21.83
N GLY A 165 26.50 -1.49 20.60
CA GLY A 165 26.90 -2.49 19.60
C GLY A 165 25.75 -3.12 18.80
N SER A 166 24.50 -2.68 19.00
CA SER A 166 23.35 -3.06 18.19
C SER A 166 22.99 -1.95 17.21
N ASP A 167 22.41 -2.32 16.06
CA ASP A 167 21.76 -1.40 15.12
C ASP A 167 20.22 -1.52 15.16
N SER A 168 19.68 -2.21 16.18
CA SER A 168 18.24 -2.41 16.37
C SER A 168 17.81 -2.07 17.80
N SER A 169 16.57 -1.57 17.93
CA SER A 169 15.92 -1.42 19.23
C SER A 169 15.72 -2.76 19.92
N PRO A 170 15.56 -2.80 21.25
CA PRO A 170 14.99 -3.95 21.94
C PRO A 170 13.63 -4.32 21.33
N ASN A 171 13.27 -5.59 21.40
CA ASN A 171 11.91 -6.03 21.09
C ASN A 171 10.92 -5.40 22.08
N ILE A 172 9.72 -5.12 21.59
CA ILE A 172 8.62 -4.66 22.42
C ILE A 172 8.22 -5.72 23.47
N VAL A 173 7.54 -5.27 24.51
CA VAL A 173 6.94 -6.19 25.50
C VAL A 173 5.82 -7.00 24.84
N SER A 174 5.73 -8.31 25.15
CA SER A 174 4.76 -9.22 24.51
C SER A 174 3.30 -8.75 24.64
N LYS A 175 2.96 -8.03 25.71
CA LYS A 175 1.62 -7.45 25.91
C LYS A 175 1.24 -6.32 24.95
N ALA A 176 2.22 -5.78 24.20
CA ALA A 176 2.00 -4.76 23.17
C ALA A 176 1.87 -5.37 21.76
N ASN A 177 2.07 -6.68 21.64
CA ASN A 177 1.98 -7.37 20.36
C ASN A 177 0.52 -7.44 19.90
N LEU A 178 0.27 -7.11 18.64
CA LEU A 178 -1.06 -7.25 18.02
C LEU A 178 -1.38 -8.69 17.65
N ASN A 179 -0.37 -9.55 17.63
CA ASN A 179 -0.50 -10.98 17.39
C ASN A 179 -0.83 -11.68 18.71
N THR A 180 -2.03 -12.28 18.77
CA THR A 180 -2.51 -13.02 19.95
C THR A 180 -2.40 -14.51 19.73
N GLU A 181 -2.15 -15.29 20.78
CA GLU A 181 -2.06 -16.77 20.72
C GLU A 181 -3.23 -17.42 19.97
N PHE A 182 -4.44 -16.90 20.14
CA PHE A 182 -5.63 -17.36 19.40
C PHE A 182 -5.48 -17.28 17.88
N LEU A 183 -4.93 -16.17 17.37
CA LEU A 183 -4.74 -15.96 15.93
C LEU A 183 -3.60 -16.83 15.42
N GLN A 184 -2.49 -16.90 16.17
CA GLN A 184 -1.36 -17.78 15.84
C GLN A 184 -1.81 -19.25 15.72
N HIS A 185 -2.61 -19.75 16.66
CA HIS A 185 -3.09 -21.14 16.60
C HIS A 185 -4.00 -21.43 15.41
N ILE A 186 -4.82 -20.46 14.98
CA ILE A 186 -5.72 -20.62 13.84
C ILE A 186 -4.96 -20.54 12.50
N THR A 187 -3.86 -19.79 12.45
CA THR A 187 -3.06 -19.58 11.24
C THR A 187 -1.74 -20.34 11.24
N ASP A 188 -1.63 -21.42 12.04
CA ASP A 188 -0.44 -22.28 12.10
C ASP A 188 0.85 -21.51 12.40
N ASN A 189 0.80 -20.66 13.43
CA ASN A 189 1.85 -19.76 13.91
C ASN A 189 2.32 -18.70 12.91
N SER A 190 1.42 -18.24 12.02
CA SER A 190 1.70 -17.06 11.22
C SER A 190 1.73 -15.78 12.07
N THR A 191 2.26 -14.71 11.49
CA THR A 191 2.30 -13.36 12.10
C THR A 191 1.00 -12.56 11.86
N PHE A 192 -0.10 -13.26 11.54
CA PHE A 192 -1.42 -12.65 11.36
C PHE A 192 -1.93 -12.04 12.67
N ASN A 193 -2.43 -10.82 12.60
CA ASN A 193 -2.71 -10.02 13.79
C ASN A 193 -4.01 -9.21 13.67
N TRP A 194 -4.46 -8.66 14.81
CA TRP A 194 -5.69 -7.88 14.90
C TRP A 194 -5.71 -6.62 14.03
N GLY A 195 -4.55 -6.19 13.51
CA GLY A 195 -4.42 -5.13 12.54
C GLY A 195 -5.29 -5.32 11.30
N PHE A 196 -5.60 -6.56 10.92
CA PHE A 196 -6.49 -6.85 9.80
C PHE A 196 -7.90 -6.29 9.99
N PHE A 197 -8.49 -6.51 11.16
CA PHE A 197 -9.82 -5.99 11.47
C PHE A 197 -9.81 -4.46 11.59
N ILE A 198 -8.71 -3.89 12.11
CA ILE A 198 -8.51 -2.45 12.15
C ILE A 198 -8.46 -1.88 10.72
N ALA A 199 -7.69 -2.47 9.81
CA ALA A 199 -7.62 -2.03 8.42
C ALA A 199 -8.98 -2.10 7.72
N LEU A 200 -9.75 -3.18 7.90
CA LEU A 200 -11.10 -3.29 7.35
C LEU A 200 -12.06 -2.25 7.94
N ALA A 201 -12.00 -1.99 9.25
CA ALA A 201 -12.76 -0.92 9.87
C ALA A 201 -12.40 0.45 9.26
N VAL A 202 -11.11 0.71 9.06
CA VAL A 202 -10.60 1.94 8.44
C VAL A 202 -11.05 2.08 6.98
N VAL A 203 -11.13 1.00 6.20
CA VAL A 203 -11.74 1.02 4.86
C VAL A 203 -13.18 1.54 4.93
N GLY A 204 -13.98 1.01 5.86
CA GLY A 204 -15.36 1.47 6.09
C GLY A 204 -15.43 2.94 6.51
N LEU A 205 -14.53 3.38 7.40
CA LEU A 205 -14.44 4.77 7.85
C LEU A 205 -14.07 5.73 6.72
N VAL A 206 -13.08 5.38 5.88
CA VAL A 206 -12.68 6.21 4.73
C VAL A 206 -13.79 6.26 3.68
N TRP A 207 -14.47 5.14 3.42
CA TRP A 207 -15.64 5.12 2.55
C TRP A 207 -16.76 6.03 3.09
N PHE A 208 -17.05 5.96 4.39
CA PHE A 208 -18.04 6.83 5.01
C PHE A 208 -17.62 8.30 4.94
N TYR A 209 -16.35 8.59 5.23
CA TYR A 209 -15.77 9.93 5.20
C TYR A 209 -16.00 10.62 3.84
N PHE A 210 -15.68 9.95 2.73
CA PHE A 210 -15.86 10.54 1.40
C PHE A 210 -17.32 10.65 0.95
N ASN A 211 -18.20 9.75 1.40
CA ASN A 211 -19.59 9.72 0.94
C ASN A 211 -20.57 10.51 1.82
N LYS A 212 -20.21 10.77 3.08
CA LYS A 212 -21.15 11.28 4.09
C LYS A 212 -20.66 12.50 4.86
N THR A 213 -19.42 12.96 4.66
CA THR A 213 -18.90 14.14 5.40
C THR A 213 -18.64 15.35 4.50
N LYS A 214 -18.76 16.54 5.09
CA LYS A 214 -18.48 17.82 4.41
C LYS A 214 -17.03 17.93 3.97
N SER A 215 -16.08 17.59 4.84
CA SER A 215 -14.65 17.67 4.52
C SER A 215 -14.25 16.67 3.43
N GLY A 216 -14.82 15.47 3.42
CA GLY A 216 -14.64 14.52 2.32
C GLY A 216 -15.19 15.03 0.98
N PHE A 217 -16.31 15.76 1.00
CA PHE A 217 -16.83 16.45 -0.19
C PHE A 217 -15.91 17.60 -0.66
N GLU A 218 -15.45 18.44 0.27
CA GLU A 218 -14.53 19.55 -0.03
C GLU A 218 -13.22 19.04 -0.65
N ILE A 219 -12.66 17.94 -0.14
CA ILE A 219 -11.46 17.31 -0.72
C ILE A 219 -11.68 16.93 -2.18
N GLN A 220 -12.79 16.24 -2.49
CA GLN A 220 -13.10 15.82 -3.86
C GLN A 220 -13.37 17.02 -4.77
N ALA A 221 -14.05 18.06 -4.28
CA ALA A 221 -14.30 19.28 -5.04
C ALA A 221 -12.98 19.99 -5.41
N VAL A 222 -12.06 20.12 -4.45
CA VAL A 222 -10.74 20.72 -4.67
C VAL A 222 -9.92 19.93 -5.68
N GLY A 223 -9.92 18.59 -5.58
CA GLY A 223 -9.20 17.75 -6.52
C GLY A 223 -9.74 17.79 -7.95
N LEU A 224 -11.04 18.07 -8.13
CA LEU A 224 -11.63 18.25 -9.45
C LEU A 224 -11.30 19.63 -10.06
N ASN A 225 -11.44 20.69 -9.26
CA ASN A 225 -11.11 22.05 -9.68
C ASN A 225 -10.87 22.97 -8.49
N GLU A 226 -9.61 23.33 -8.27
CA GLU A 226 -9.19 24.25 -7.20
C GLU A 226 -9.83 25.64 -7.37
N SER A 227 -9.79 26.23 -8.56
CA SER A 227 -10.33 27.58 -8.79
C SER A 227 -11.83 27.64 -8.55
N ALA A 228 -12.60 26.69 -9.09
CA ALA A 228 -14.05 26.62 -8.87
C ALA A 228 -14.39 26.41 -7.39
N SER A 229 -13.58 25.61 -6.68
CA SER A 229 -13.74 25.40 -5.23
C SER A 229 -13.51 26.69 -4.45
N GLN A 230 -12.48 27.47 -4.79
CA GLN A 230 -12.26 28.79 -4.17
C GLN A 230 -13.43 29.74 -4.43
N TYR A 231 -13.96 29.78 -5.66
CA TYR A 231 -15.14 30.60 -5.98
C TYR A 231 -16.40 30.18 -5.19
N SER A 232 -16.55 28.89 -4.88
CA SER A 232 -17.65 28.38 -4.04
C SER A 232 -17.46 28.61 -2.53
N GLY A 233 -16.35 29.23 -2.10
CA GLY A 233 -16.05 29.53 -0.69
C GLY A 233 -15.33 28.41 0.06
N ILE A 234 -14.81 27.38 -0.62
CA ILE A 234 -14.01 26.32 0.01
C ILE A 234 -12.58 26.84 0.25
N SER A 235 -12.08 26.68 1.48
CA SER A 235 -10.70 27.02 1.82
C SER A 235 -9.73 25.96 1.29
N VAL A 236 -9.23 26.17 0.07
CA VAL A 236 -8.35 25.19 -0.58
C VAL A 236 -7.11 24.88 0.25
N LYS A 237 -6.43 25.91 0.79
CA LYS A 237 -5.23 25.71 1.62
C LYS A 237 -5.49 24.77 2.80
N LYS A 238 -6.61 24.96 3.51
CA LYS A 238 -7.00 24.11 4.63
C LYS A 238 -7.30 22.69 4.17
N THR A 239 -8.02 22.54 3.05
CA THR A 239 -8.36 21.25 2.46
C THR A 239 -7.12 20.45 2.08
N ILE A 240 -6.10 21.08 1.46
CA ILE A 240 -4.82 20.45 1.12
C ILE A 240 -4.12 19.91 2.38
N ILE A 241 -4.02 20.72 3.42
CA ILE A 241 -3.34 20.36 4.67
C ILE A 241 -4.07 19.19 5.35
N ILE A 242 -5.41 19.22 5.40
CA ILE A 242 -6.23 18.15 5.98
C ILE A 242 -6.08 16.85 5.17
N ALA A 243 -6.12 16.92 3.84
CA ALA A 243 -5.96 15.74 2.99
C ALA A 243 -4.60 15.07 3.22
N MET A 244 -3.52 15.87 3.27
CA MET A 244 -2.18 15.37 3.55
C MET A 244 -2.06 14.79 4.97
N LEU A 245 -2.64 15.45 5.97
CA LEU A 245 -2.70 14.94 7.34
C LEU A 245 -3.37 13.56 7.38
N ILE A 246 -4.57 13.42 6.79
CA ILE A 246 -5.30 12.13 6.77
C ILE A 246 -4.51 11.07 6.00
N SER A 247 -3.90 11.41 4.87
CA SER A 247 -3.04 10.49 4.14
C SER A 247 -1.90 9.96 5.00
N GLY A 248 -1.25 10.83 5.77
CA GLY A 248 -0.17 10.46 6.68
C GLY A 248 -0.65 9.68 7.90
N LEU A 249 -1.83 9.99 8.44
CA LEU A 249 -2.45 9.24 9.54
C LEU A 249 -2.66 7.78 9.14
N LEU A 250 -3.15 7.55 7.91
CA LEU A 250 -3.41 6.21 7.38
C LEU A 250 -2.11 5.44 7.09
N ALA A 251 -1.14 6.08 6.42
CA ALA A 251 0.16 5.45 6.16
C ALA A 251 0.94 5.15 7.45
N GLY A 252 0.93 6.09 8.42
CA GLY A 252 1.56 5.93 9.73
C GLY A 252 0.88 4.86 10.58
N LEU A 253 -0.44 4.71 10.50
CA LEU A 253 -1.16 3.60 11.14
C LEU A 253 -0.73 2.23 10.59
N GLY A 254 -0.50 2.13 9.27
CA GLY A 254 0.08 0.92 8.66
C GLY A 254 1.44 0.57 9.25
N GLY A 255 2.33 1.57 9.38
CA GLY A 255 3.63 1.38 10.00
C GLY A 255 3.55 0.98 11.47
N ALA A 256 2.62 1.58 12.22
CA ALA A 256 2.39 1.24 13.61
C ALA A 256 1.94 -0.22 13.79
N ILE A 257 1.03 -0.70 12.93
CA ILE A 257 0.51 -2.06 12.99
C ILE A 257 1.60 -3.08 12.67
N ASP A 258 2.38 -2.89 11.60
CA ASP A 258 3.46 -3.81 11.26
C ASP A 258 4.60 -3.77 12.29
N GLY A 259 4.86 -2.60 12.88
CA GLY A 259 5.82 -2.47 13.96
C GLY A 259 5.43 -3.28 15.20
N LEU A 260 4.15 -3.28 15.57
CA LEU A 260 3.66 -3.98 16.75
C LEU A 260 3.32 -5.45 16.50
N GLY A 261 2.94 -5.82 15.27
CA GLY A 261 2.41 -7.15 14.96
C GLY A 261 3.31 -8.06 14.14
N ASN A 262 4.32 -7.52 13.46
CA ASN A 262 5.21 -8.30 12.59
C ASN A 262 6.68 -8.19 13.01
N TYR A 263 7.21 -6.97 13.08
CA TYR A 263 8.64 -6.76 13.29
C TYR A 263 9.02 -6.73 14.77
N GLU A 264 8.14 -6.24 15.64
CA GLU A 264 8.32 -6.14 17.10
C GLU A 264 9.50 -5.27 17.56
N ASN A 265 10.28 -4.73 16.64
CA ASN A 265 11.38 -3.81 16.85
C ASN A 265 11.48 -2.85 15.67
N ILE A 266 12.47 -1.97 15.71
CA ILE A 266 12.89 -1.19 14.55
C ILE A 266 14.42 -1.21 14.46
N SER A 267 14.92 -1.34 13.23
CA SER A 267 16.35 -1.41 12.93
C SER A 267 16.76 -0.32 11.95
N VAL A 268 18.05 0.04 12.00
CA VAL A 268 18.65 0.95 11.03
C VAL A 268 18.64 0.27 9.65
N SER A 269 18.10 0.96 8.65
CA SER A 269 18.03 0.47 7.27
C SER A 269 18.53 1.53 6.29
N ASN A 270 19.22 1.09 5.24
CA ASN A 270 19.64 1.97 4.15
C ASN A 270 18.50 2.25 3.15
N ASN A 271 17.41 1.48 3.22
CA ASN A 271 16.30 1.52 2.28
C ASN A 271 15.00 1.90 2.98
N LEU A 272 14.16 2.67 2.28
CA LEU A 272 12.80 2.98 2.70
C LEU A 272 11.89 1.74 2.61
N PRO A 273 10.86 1.63 3.47
CA PRO A 273 9.89 0.54 3.37
C PRO A 273 9.12 0.56 2.04
N ASN A 274 9.28 -0.49 1.23
CA ASN A 274 8.63 -0.61 -0.08
C ASN A 274 7.09 -0.61 0.01
N VAL A 275 6.53 -1.01 1.14
CA VAL A 275 5.07 -1.04 1.40
C VAL A 275 4.40 0.32 1.14
N GLY A 276 5.10 1.43 1.39
CA GLY A 276 4.60 2.77 1.08
C GLY A 276 4.46 3.03 -0.42
N TYR A 277 5.40 2.55 -1.24
CA TYR A 277 5.33 2.66 -2.70
C TYR A 277 4.32 1.67 -3.29
N ASN A 278 4.28 0.45 -2.76
CA ASN A 278 3.33 -0.58 -3.19
C ASN A 278 1.88 -0.16 -2.92
N GLY A 279 1.61 0.54 -1.81
CA GLY A 279 0.30 1.11 -1.52
C GLY A 279 -0.21 2.06 -2.60
N MET A 280 0.65 2.91 -3.16
CA MET A 280 0.29 3.78 -4.29
C MET A 280 -0.16 2.96 -5.51
N ALA A 281 0.59 1.91 -5.86
CA ALA A 281 0.24 1.06 -6.99
C ALA A 281 -1.10 0.32 -6.77
N VAL A 282 -1.34 -0.15 -5.54
CA VAL A 282 -2.62 -0.76 -5.12
C VAL A 282 -3.78 0.23 -5.26
N ALA A 283 -3.60 1.48 -4.81
CA ALA A 283 -4.64 2.51 -4.89
C ALA A 283 -4.98 2.88 -6.34
N LEU A 284 -3.97 2.99 -7.21
CA LEU A 284 -4.17 3.25 -8.63
C LEU A 284 -4.89 2.09 -9.34
N LEU A 285 -4.52 0.83 -9.02
CA LEU A 285 -5.23 -0.35 -9.53
C LEU A 285 -6.71 -0.35 -9.12
N ALA A 286 -6.98 0.00 -7.87
CA ALA A 286 -8.33 0.11 -7.33
C ALA A 286 -9.11 1.34 -7.82
N ALA A 287 -8.51 2.19 -8.66
CA ALA A 287 -9.06 3.49 -9.06
C ALA A 287 -9.54 4.32 -7.86
N GLU A 288 -8.75 4.31 -6.77
CA GLU A 288 -9.01 5.04 -5.52
C GLU A 288 -10.32 4.67 -4.81
N ASN A 289 -10.94 3.54 -5.18
CA ASN A 289 -12.13 3.05 -4.49
C ASN A 289 -11.73 2.30 -3.21
N PRO A 290 -12.20 2.69 -2.01
CA PRO A 290 -11.84 2.02 -0.75
C PRO A 290 -12.12 0.52 -0.74
N ILE A 291 -13.23 0.08 -1.35
CA ILE A 291 -13.59 -1.35 -1.43
C ILE A 291 -12.69 -2.04 -2.46
N GLY A 292 -12.40 -1.37 -3.58
CA GLY A 292 -11.46 -1.88 -4.59
C GLY A 292 -10.04 -2.08 -4.04
N ILE A 293 -9.62 -1.24 -3.09
CA ILE A 293 -8.30 -1.32 -2.44
C ILE A 293 -8.13 -2.63 -1.69
N VAL A 294 -9.18 -3.16 -1.06
CA VAL A 294 -9.09 -4.45 -0.35
C VAL A 294 -8.74 -5.59 -1.32
N PHE A 295 -9.42 -5.67 -2.46
CA PHE A 295 -9.16 -6.72 -3.46
C PHE A 295 -7.82 -6.51 -4.18
N ALA A 296 -7.45 -5.26 -4.47
CA ALA A 296 -6.18 -4.93 -5.06
C ALA A 296 -5.01 -5.25 -4.11
N ALA A 297 -5.14 -4.96 -2.82
CA ALA A 297 -4.16 -5.27 -1.80
C ALA A 297 -4.01 -6.78 -1.61
N LEU A 298 -5.11 -7.55 -1.68
CA LEU A 298 -5.06 -9.01 -1.64
C LEU A 298 -4.22 -9.57 -2.80
N LEU A 299 -4.48 -9.10 -4.02
CA LEU A 299 -3.71 -9.52 -5.20
C LEU A 299 -2.22 -9.16 -5.04
N PHE A 300 -1.91 -7.91 -4.66
CA PHE A 300 -0.53 -7.47 -4.46
C PHE A 300 0.17 -8.23 -3.34
N SER A 301 -0.54 -8.54 -2.26
CA SER A 301 0.01 -9.28 -1.14
C SER A 301 0.30 -10.73 -1.51
N ALA A 302 -0.62 -11.38 -2.23
CA ALA A 302 -0.43 -12.74 -2.72
C ALA A 302 0.78 -12.84 -3.67
N LEU A 303 0.97 -11.84 -4.55
CA LEU A 303 2.15 -11.79 -5.43
C LEU A 303 3.45 -11.59 -4.63
N GLN A 304 3.46 -10.73 -3.61
CA GLN A 304 4.66 -10.47 -2.79
C GLN A 304 5.02 -11.67 -1.90
N ILE A 305 4.07 -12.20 -1.13
CA ILE A 305 4.30 -13.34 -0.23
C ILE A 305 4.57 -14.62 -1.04
N GLY A 306 3.80 -14.88 -2.09
CA GLY A 306 4.04 -16.01 -2.99
C GLY A 306 5.37 -15.89 -3.74
N GLY A 307 5.76 -14.68 -4.11
CA GLY A 307 7.06 -14.38 -4.72
C GLY A 307 8.23 -14.82 -3.85
N LEU A 308 8.19 -14.51 -2.55
CA LEU A 308 9.22 -14.96 -1.61
C LEU A 308 9.38 -16.48 -1.61
N SER A 309 8.27 -17.23 -1.77
CA SER A 309 8.31 -18.69 -1.87
C SER A 309 8.93 -19.20 -3.17
N ILE A 310 8.88 -18.45 -4.28
CA ILE A 310 9.61 -18.80 -5.49
C ILE A 310 11.10 -18.90 -5.17
N SER A 311 11.69 -17.88 -4.55
CA SER A 311 13.12 -17.86 -4.20
C SER A 311 13.53 -18.95 -3.20
N VAL A 312 12.58 -19.46 -2.41
CA VAL A 312 12.84 -20.52 -1.42
C VAL A 312 12.77 -21.92 -2.05
N TYR A 313 11.79 -22.16 -2.93
CA TYR A 313 11.53 -23.50 -3.50
C TYR A 313 12.10 -23.70 -4.90
N SER A 314 12.46 -22.63 -5.58
CA SER A 314 13.17 -22.65 -6.85
C SER A 314 14.50 -21.91 -6.66
N ASN A 315 15.58 -22.37 -7.27
CA ASN A 315 16.86 -21.65 -7.29
C ASN A 315 16.77 -20.37 -8.17
N THR A 316 15.60 -19.75 -8.28
CA THR A 316 15.39 -18.49 -8.99
C THR A 316 15.79 -17.34 -8.08
N PRO A 317 16.75 -16.49 -8.50
CA PRO A 317 17.14 -15.30 -7.77
C PRO A 317 15.94 -14.38 -7.49
N SER A 318 15.94 -13.72 -6.33
CA SER A 318 14.90 -12.76 -5.93
C SER A 318 14.72 -11.63 -6.93
N GLU A 319 15.79 -11.23 -7.63
CA GLU A 319 15.75 -10.17 -8.63
C GLU A 319 14.83 -10.55 -9.81
N ILE A 320 14.83 -11.82 -10.22
CA ILE A 320 13.96 -12.30 -11.30
C ILE A 320 12.51 -12.34 -10.83
N VAL A 321 12.29 -12.79 -9.59
CA VAL A 321 10.97 -12.77 -8.95
C VAL A 321 10.42 -11.34 -8.89
N ASP A 322 11.23 -10.37 -8.47
CA ASP A 322 10.87 -8.96 -8.41
C ASP A 322 10.54 -8.39 -9.79
N ILE A 323 11.33 -8.71 -10.82
CA ILE A 323 11.05 -8.31 -12.21
C ILE A 323 9.71 -8.89 -12.69
N VAL A 324 9.42 -10.16 -12.38
CA VAL A 324 8.16 -10.82 -12.75
C VAL A 324 6.98 -10.16 -12.04
N ILE A 325 7.08 -9.94 -10.73
CA ILE A 325 6.04 -9.28 -9.94
C ILE A 325 5.82 -7.84 -10.42
N ALA A 326 6.90 -7.09 -10.65
CA ALA A 326 6.84 -5.73 -11.19
C ALA A 326 6.20 -5.69 -12.58
N SER A 327 6.50 -6.67 -13.44
CA SER A 327 5.86 -6.81 -14.76
C SER A 327 4.35 -7.07 -14.61
N ILE A 328 3.95 -8.03 -13.76
CA ILE A 328 2.53 -8.32 -13.51
C ILE A 328 1.82 -7.06 -13.01
N ILE A 329 2.39 -6.39 -12.01
CA ILE A 329 1.86 -5.15 -11.45
C ILE A 329 1.76 -4.04 -12.51
N PHE A 330 2.78 -3.88 -13.35
CA PHE A 330 2.82 -2.88 -14.42
C PHE A 330 1.68 -3.07 -15.42
N PHE A 331 1.49 -4.29 -15.93
CA PHE A 331 0.41 -4.59 -16.88
C PHE A 331 -0.98 -4.43 -16.24
N VAL A 332 -1.10 -4.77 -14.96
CA VAL A 332 -2.31 -4.58 -14.16
C VAL A 332 -2.63 -3.10 -13.94
N GLY A 333 -1.63 -2.26 -13.65
CA GLY A 333 -1.78 -0.81 -13.49
C GLY A 333 -2.09 -0.08 -14.80
N ILE A 334 -1.64 -0.60 -15.94
CA ILE A 334 -1.85 -0.02 -17.28
C ILE A 334 -3.23 -0.37 -17.88
N LYS A 335 -4.20 -0.77 -17.03
CA LYS A 335 -5.60 -0.96 -17.41
C LYS A 335 -6.13 0.16 -18.32
N TYR A 336 -5.79 1.42 -18.04
CA TYR A 336 -6.21 2.56 -18.86
C TYR A 336 -5.66 2.54 -20.30
N ALA A 337 -4.41 2.10 -20.51
CA ALA A 337 -3.89 1.97 -21.88
C ALA A 337 -4.57 0.80 -22.62
N PHE A 338 -4.88 -0.30 -21.92
CA PHE A 338 -5.70 -1.38 -22.50
C PHE A 338 -7.11 -0.90 -22.86
N GLU A 339 -7.74 -0.07 -22.02
CA GLU A 339 -9.02 0.58 -22.33
C GLU A 339 -8.95 1.42 -23.60
N ILE A 340 -7.86 2.17 -23.79
CA ILE A 340 -7.61 2.96 -25.00
C ILE A 340 -7.36 2.05 -26.22
N MET A 341 -6.53 1.01 -26.10
CA MET A 341 -6.23 0.08 -27.20
C MET A 341 -7.48 -0.66 -27.68
N VAL A 342 -8.35 -1.09 -26.75
CA VAL A 342 -9.63 -1.73 -27.06
C VAL A 342 -10.61 -0.72 -27.69
N LYS A 343 -10.67 0.52 -27.18
CA LYS A 343 -11.49 1.59 -27.79
C LYS A 343 -11.04 1.96 -29.20
N LYS A 344 -9.73 2.03 -29.45
CA LYS A 344 -9.13 2.27 -30.78
C LYS A 344 -9.28 1.08 -31.74
N GLY A 345 -9.86 -0.04 -31.31
CA GLY A 345 -10.19 -1.16 -32.17
C GLY A 345 -9.00 -2.00 -32.60
N TRP A 346 -7.87 -1.94 -31.87
CA TRP A 346 -6.66 -2.68 -32.23
C TRP A 346 -6.86 -4.21 -32.21
N PHE A 347 -7.82 -4.69 -31.41
CA PHE A 347 -8.25 -6.09 -31.35
C PHE A 347 -9.45 -6.44 -32.26
N LYS A 348 -10.03 -5.46 -32.97
CA LYS A 348 -11.04 -5.76 -34.01
C LYS A 348 -10.30 -6.22 -35.27
N GLY A 349 -10.02 -7.52 -35.31
CA GLY A 349 -9.42 -8.19 -36.45
C GLY A 349 -10.09 -7.83 -37.79
N LYS A 350 -9.25 -7.76 -38.82
CA LYS A 350 -9.52 -7.64 -40.26
C LYS A 350 -10.57 -8.65 -40.78
N ASN A 351 -11.85 -8.48 -40.45
CA ASN A 351 -12.94 -9.31 -41.01
C ASN A 351 -13.87 -8.57 -41.98
N LYS A 352 -13.42 -7.43 -42.54
CA LYS A 352 -14.16 -6.69 -43.57
C LYS A 352 -13.74 -6.99 -45.02
N ALA A 353 -12.84 -7.96 -45.26
CA ALA A 353 -12.34 -8.29 -46.60
C ALA A 353 -13.01 -9.51 -47.27
N ARG A 354 -14.14 -10.02 -46.75
CA ARG A 354 -14.84 -11.20 -47.32
C ARG A 354 -16.34 -11.02 -47.59
N LYS A 355 -16.77 -9.77 -47.85
CA LYS A 355 -18.14 -9.46 -48.34
C LYS A 355 -18.13 -8.48 -49.52
N GLY A 356 -17.26 -8.75 -50.49
CA GLY A 356 -17.19 -8.00 -51.74
C GLY A 356 -16.63 -8.89 -52.84
N GLY A 357 -17.39 -9.90 -53.25
CA GLY A 357 -16.95 -10.87 -54.26
C GLY A 357 -17.85 -12.09 -54.34
N ALA A 358 -19.07 -11.89 -54.82
CA ALA A 358 -19.85 -12.87 -55.59
C ALA A 358 -21.07 -12.12 -56.15
N LYS A 359 -20.88 -11.62 -57.38
CA LYS A 359 -21.95 -11.58 -58.37
C LYS A 359 -22.26 -13.01 -58.78
#